data_AF-A0A7C3S783-F1
#
_entry.id   AF-A0A7C3S783-F1
#
_cell.length_a   1.000
_cell.length_b   1.000
_cell.length_c   1.000
_cell.angle_alpha   90.00
_cell.angle_beta   90.00
_cell.angle_gamma   90.00
#
_symmetry.space_group_name_H-M   'P 1'
#
loop_
_entity.id
_entity.type
_entity.pdbx_description
1 polymer ?
#
loop_
_entity_poly.entity_id
_entity_poly.type
_entity_poly.pdbx_seq_one_letter_code
_entity_poly.pdbx_strand_id
1 'polypeptide(L)'
;MERPTEPEETLTFEQAMARLEEIVRLLESGELSLDETVRLYEEGQRLRQFCEEKLNAAEKRIKMVTLADNGSIRVSEFEPEL
;
A
#
# COMPACT_ATOMS: atom_id res chain seq x y z
N MET A 1 16.98 24.28 -3.01
CA MET A 1 17.62 23.06 -3.56
C MET A 1 16.49 22.16 -4.02
N GLU A 2 16.18 22.21 -5.30
CA GLU A 2 15.18 21.33 -5.92
C GLU A 2 15.77 19.92 -5.97
N ARG A 3 15.03 18.94 -5.43
CA ARG A 3 15.43 17.53 -5.48
C ARG A 3 15.08 16.98 -6.88
N PRO A 4 15.94 16.16 -7.49
CA PRO A 4 15.70 15.65 -8.83
C PRO A 4 14.49 14.71 -8.81
N THR A 5 13.52 14.96 -9.69
CA THR A 5 12.37 14.08 -9.96
C THR A 5 12.81 13.00 -10.94
N GLU A 6 13.16 11.82 -10.42
CA GLU A 6 13.27 10.61 -11.23
C GLU A 6 11.87 10.18 -11.71
N PRO A 7 11.75 9.52 -12.88
CA PRO A 7 10.46 9.13 -13.43
C PRO A 7 9.92 7.93 -12.65
N GLU A 8 9.13 8.16 -11.61
CA GLU A 8 8.49 7.09 -10.84
C GLU A 8 7.32 6.49 -11.63
N GLU A 9 7.60 5.53 -12.50
CA GLU A 9 6.63 4.52 -12.97
C GLU A 9 6.37 3.46 -11.88
N THR A 10 6.36 3.87 -10.60
CA THR A 10 5.98 3.02 -9.48
C THR A 10 4.63 3.47 -8.96
N LEU A 11 3.65 2.57 -8.98
CA LEU A 11 2.30 2.80 -8.44
C LEU A 11 2.39 3.40 -7.02
N THR A 12 1.72 4.53 -6.77
CA THR A 12 1.65 5.14 -5.44
C THR A 12 0.49 4.57 -4.61
N PHE A 13 0.50 4.82 -3.30
CA PHE A 13 -0.60 4.41 -2.42
C PHE A 13 -1.92 5.05 -2.83
N GLU A 14 -1.90 6.36 -3.11
CA GLU A 14 -3.07 7.14 -3.52
C GLU A 14 -3.63 6.65 -4.85
N GLN A 15 -2.76 6.31 -5.80
CA GLN A 15 -3.17 5.74 -7.09
C GLN A 15 -3.78 4.35 -6.92
N ALA A 16 -3.19 3.49 -6.09
CA ALA A 16 -3.73 2.16 -5.80
C ALA A 16 -5.10 2.24 -5.11
N MET A 17 -5.27 3.16 -4.15
CA MET A 17 -6.54 3.41 -3.49
C MET A 17 -7.60 3.95 -4.44
N ALA A 18 -7.27 4.93 -5.29
CA ALA A 18 -8.21 5.46 -6.28
C ALA A 18 -8.68 4.36 -7.25
N ARG A 19 -7.78 3.46 -7.65
CA ARG A 19 -8.11 2.31 -8.50
C ARG A 19 -8.97 1.27 -7.77
N LEU A 20 -8.70 1.00 -6.49
CA LEU A 20 -9.55 0.13 -5.67
C LEU A 20 -10.99 0.66 -5.58
N GLU A 21 -11.16 1.96 -5.34
CA GLU A 21 -12.48 2.59 -5.30
C GLU A 21 -13.21 2.47 -6.64
N GLU A 22 -12.49 2.62 -7.75
CA GLU A 22 -13.05 2.42 -9.09
C GLU A 22 -13.50 0.98 -9.30
N ILE A 23 -12.68 0.01 -8.92
CA ILE A 23 -13.02 -1.42 -8.99
C ILE A 23 -14.29 -1.71 -8.19
N VAL A 24 -14.40 -1.17 -6.96
CA VAL A 24 -15.62 -1.34 -6.15
C VAL A 24 -16.84 -0.77 -6.88
N ARG A 25 -16.76 0.45 -7.40
CA ARG A 25 -17.87 1.06 -8.17
C ARG A 25 -18.27 0.22 -9.37
N LEU A 26 -17.32 -0.36 -10.09
CA LEU A 26 -17.58 -1.22 -11.24
C LEU A 26 -18.21 -2.55 -10.82
N LEU A 27 -17.75 -3.17 -9.74
CA LEU A 27 -18.33 -4.41 -9.22
C LEU A 27 -19.77 -4.20 -8.70
N GLU A 28 -20.04 -3.04 -8.11
CA GLU A 28 -21.36 -2.67 -7.59
C GLU A 28 -22.37 -2.29 -8.69
N SER A 29 -21.91 -1.95 -9.90
CA SER A 29 -22.82 -1.58 -10.99
C SER A 29 -23.68 -2.75 -11.46
N GLY A 30 -23.17 -3.98 -11.34
CA GLY A 30 -23.86 -5.20 -11.80
C GLY A 30 -23.93 -5.36 -13.32
N GLU A 31 -23.25 -4.51 -14.09
CA GLU A 31 -23.27 -4.52 -15.56
C GLU A 31 -22.14 -5.36 -16.18
N LEU A 32 -21.25 -5.90 -15.35
CA LEU A 32 -20.06 -6.63 -15.79
C LEU A 32 -20.38 -8.10 -16.15
N SER A 33 -19.65 -8.62 -17.13
CA SER A 33 -19.61 -10.05 -17.36
C SER A 33 -18.89 -10.79 -16.22
N LEU A 34 -19.06 -12.11 -16.16
CA LEU A 34 -18.37 -12.96 -15.18
C LEU A 34 -16.84 -12.82 -15.29
N ASP A 35 -16.30 -12.85 -16.52
CA ASP A 35 -14.86 -12.75 -16.75
C ASP A 35 -14.30 -11.39 -16.32
N GLU A 36 -15.03 -10.30 -16.59
CA GLU A 36 -14.66 -8.96 -16.11
C GLU A 36 -14.70 -8.87 -14.59
N THR A 37 -15.73 -9.45 -13.96
CA THR A 37 -15.89 -9.50 -12.51
C THR A 37 -14.69 -10.20 -11.86
N VAL A 38 -14.30 -11.37 -12.39
CA VAL A 38 -13.14 -12.13 -11.89
C VAL A 38 -11.85 -11.33 -12.05
N ARG A 39 -11.62 -10.70 -13.21
CA ARG A 39 -10.42 -9.88 -13.46
C ARG A 39 -10.31 -8.70 -12.51
N LEU A 40 -11.41 -7.96 -12.31
CA LEU A 40 -11.43 -6.81 -11.40
C LEU A 40 -11.25 -7.25 -9.95
N TYR A 41 -11.81 -8.39 -9.55
CA TYR A 41 -11.60 -8.95 -8.22
C TYR A 41 -10.12 -9.29 -7.97
N GLU A 42 -9.46 -9.98 -8.91
CA GLU A 42 -8.03 -10.30 -8.79
C GLU A 42 -7.15 -9.04 -8.76
N GLU A 43 -7.50 -8.03 -9.56
CA GLU A 43 -6.82 -6.74 -9.53
C GLU A 43 -7.00 -6.06 -8.17
N GLY A 44 -8.22 -6.02 -7.65
CA GLY A 44 -8.53 -5.47 -6.33
C GLY A 44 -7.74 -6.16 -5.22
N GLN A 45 -7.60 -7.49 -5.27
CA GLN A 45 -6.81 -8.24 -4.28
C GLN A 45 -5.33 -7.85 -4.31
N ARG A 46 -4.73 -7.67 -5.50
CA ARG A 46 -3.34 -7.21 -5.64
C ARG A 46 -3.16 -5.80 -5.09
N LEU A 47 -4.08 -4.88 -5.41
CA LEU A 47 -4.03 -3.51 -4.94
C LEU A 47 -4.23 -3.41 -3.43
N ARG A 48 -5.15 -4.20 -2.86
CA ARG A 48 -5.35 -4.30 -1.41
C ARG A 48 -4.05 -4.71 -0.72
N GLN A 49 -3.41 -5.78 -1.20
CA GLN A 49 -2.15 -6.26 -0.63
C GLN A 49 -1.07 -5.17 -0.69
N PHE A 50 -0.93 -4.50 -1.83
CA PHE A 50 0.00 -3.39 -1.99
C PHE A 50 -0.26 -2.26 -0.97
N CYS A 51 -1.52 -1.86 -0.77
CA CYS A 51 -1.90 -0.84 0.20
C CYS A 51 -1.57 -1.28 1.64
N GLU A 52 -1.86 -2.52 2.01
CA GLU A 52 -1.53 -3.08 3.33
C GLU A 52 -0.01 -3.06 3.58
N GLU A 53 0.79 -3.46 2.59
CA GLU A 53 2.26 -3.43 2.69
C GLU A 53 2.79 -2.00 2.89
N LYS A 54 2.25 -1.01 2.16
CA LYS A 54 2.63 0.40 2.31
C LYS A 54 2.27 0.95 3.70
N LEU A 55 1.07 0.65 4.20
CA LEU A 55 0.64 1.06 5.53
C LEU A 55 1.49 0.42 6.64
N ASN A 56 1.77 -0.88 6.54
CA ASN A 56 2.63 -1.59 7.46
C ASN A 56 4.05 -1.01 7.49
N ALA A 57 4.61 -0.67 6.33
CA ALA A 57 5.91 -0.02 6.24
C ALA A 57 5.92 1.37 6.88
N ALA A 58 4.86 2.17 6.66
CA ALA A 58 4.71 3.48 7.28
C ALA A 58 4.61 3.38 8.81
N GLU A 59 3.79 2.45 9.32
CA GLU A 59 3.62 2.22 10.75
C GLU A 59 4.94 1.82 11.42
N LYS A 60 5.69 0.90 10.82
CA LYS A 60 7.02 0.49 11.31
C LYS A 60 7.97 1.68 11.40
N ARG A 61 7.98 2.56 10.39
CA ARG A 61 8.82 3.77 10.39
C ARG A 61 8.44 4.73 11.51
N ILE A 62 7.15 4.94 11.76
CA ILE A 62 6.68 5.78 12.87
C ILE A 62 7.12 5.19 14.21
N LYS A 63 6.92 3.88 14.43
CA LYS A 63 7.33 3.20 15.68
C LYS A 63 8.83 3.35 15.95
N MET A 64 9.68 3.21 14.93
CA MET A 64 11.13 3.41 15.07
C MET A 64 11.49 4.84 15.51
N VAL A 65 10.82 5.85 14.97
CA VAL A 65 11.06 7.26 15.35
C VAL A 65 10.58 7.53 16.78
N THR A 66 9.40 7.03 17.18
CA THR A 66 8.88 7.21 18.54
C THR A 66 9.74 6.51 19.59
N LEU A 67 10.29 5.33 19.29
CA LEU A 67 11.24 4.64 20.17
C LEU A 67 12.56 5.40 20.31
N ALA A 68 13.01 6.11 19.27
CA ALA A 68 14.24 6.91 19.32
C ALA A 68 14.12 8.17 20.21
N ASP A 69 12.93 8.77 20.28
CA ASP A 69 12.67 10.03 21.02
C ASP A 69 12.65 9.84 22.55
N ASN A 70 12.66 8.59 23.05
CA ASN A 70 12.76 8.28 24.49
C ASN A 70 14.21 8.26 25.03
N GLY A 71 15.19 8.70 24.23
CA GLY A 71 16.58 8.89 24.67
C GLY A 71 17.55 7.74 24.37
N SER A 72 17.16 6.72 23.62
CA SER A 72 18.12 5.72 23.12
C SER A 72 17.74 5.16 21.74
N ILE A 73 18.52 5.50 20.71
CA ILE A 73 18.44 4.81 19.42
C ILE A 73 19.08 3.43 19.61
N ARG A 74 18.26 2.39 19.69
CA ARG A 74 18.70 1.01 19.48
C ARG A 74 18.10 0.50 18.18
N VAL A 75 18.95 0.32 17.18
CA VAL A 75 18.64 -0.56 16.06
C VAL A 75 18.90 -1.98 16.58
N SER A 76 17.96 -2.55 17.32
CA SER A 76 18.02 -3.98 17.62
C SER A 76 17.47 -4.74 16.43
N GLU A 77 18.32 -5.63 15.91
CA GLU A 77 18.04 -6.63 14.88
C GLU A 77 16.62 -7.19 15.03
N PHE A 78 15.85 -7.09 13.95
CA PHE A 78 14.50 -7.60 13.85
C PHE A 78 14.59 -9.14 13.76
N GLU A 79 14.24 -9.86 14.82
CA GLU A 79 13.88 -11.27 14.70
C GLU A 79 12.40 -11.37 14.35
N PRO A 80 12.03 -11.87 13.15
CA PRO A 80 10.64 -12.13 12.82
C PRO A 80 10.18 -13.37 13.59
N GLU A 81 9.16 -13.22 14.43
CA GLU A 81 8.44 -14.35 15.02
C GLU A 81 7.74 -15.15 13.90
N LEU A 82 8.12 -16.43 13.80
CA LEU A 82 7.48 -17.47 12.98
C LEU A 82 6.24 -18.04 13.70
#